data_AF-A0A5J4T8B3-F1
#
_entry.id   AF-A0A5J4T8B3-F1
#
_cell.length_a   1.000
_cell.length_b   1.000
_cell.length_c   1.000
_cell.angle_alpha   90.00
_cell.angle_beta   90.00
_cell.angle_gamma   90.00
#
_symmetry.space_group_name_H-M   'P 1'
#
loop_
_entity.id
_entity.type
_entity.pdbx_description
1 polymer ?
#
loop_
_entity_poly.entity_id
_entity_poly.type
_entity_poly.pdbx_seq_one_letter_code
_entity_poly.pdbx_strand_id
1 'polypeptide(L)' 'MAQVSQEEDILRSFRLLDQDRKNFIDLQDLKRAASQIEYDMGFDQGNLKKIIEAADKDKDGRVSFEEFKQAYRKTLSQG' A
#
# COMPACT_ATOMS: atom_id res chain seq x y z
N MET A 1 -15.43 -20.10 -0.01
CA MET A 1 -14.06 -19.53 0.10
C MET A 1 -14.21 -18.18 0.76
N ALA A 2 -13.49 -17.94 1.86
CA ALA A 2 -13.70 -16.77 2.71
C ALA A 2 -13.54 -15.49 1.90
N GLN A 3 -14.58 -14.66 1.87
CA GLN A 3 -14.51 -13.31 1.35
C GLN A 3 -13.63 -12.52 2.32
N VAL A 4 -12.32 -12.53 2.08
CA VAL A 4 -11.40 -11.62 2.76
C VAL A 4 -11.95 -10.23 2.50
N SER A 5 -12.39 -9.56 3.56
CA SER A 5 -12.97 -8.23 3.42
C SER A 5 -11.90 -7.35 2.78
N GLN A 6 -12.27 -6.49 1.83
CA GLN A 6 -11.30 -5.56 1.20
C GLN A 6 -10.50 -4.80 2.26
N GLU A 7 -11.12 -4.52 3.40
CA GLU A 7 -10.45 -3.91 4.54
C GLU A 7 -9.34 -4.79 5.15
N GLU A 8 -9.52 -6.10 5.26
CA GLU A 8 -8.49 -7.02 5.74
C GLU A 8 -7.33 -7.16 4.75
N ASP A 9 -7.61 -7.17 3.45
CA ASP A 9 -6.58 -7.21 2.41
C ASP A 9 -5.73 -5.93 2.46
N ILE A 10 -6.39 -4.78 2.53
CA ILE A 10 -5.74 -3.47 2.71
C ILE A 10 -4.91 -3.45 3.99
N LEU A 11 -5.44 -4.00 5.09
CA LEU A 11 -4.73 -4.06 6.37
C LEU A 11 -3.49 -4.96 6.33
N ARG A 12 -3.57 -6.12 5.65
CA ARG A 12 -2.42 -7.01 5.48
C ARG A 12 -1.36 -6.36 4.61
N SER A 13 -1.75 -5.79 3.46
CA SER A 13 -0.85 -5.08 2.56
C SER A 13 -0.19 -3.90 3.27
N PHE A 14 -0.95 -3.13 4.06
CA PHE A 14 -0.40 -2.03 4.86
C PHE A 14 0.61 -2.53 5.90
N ARG A 15 0.32 -3.61 6.63
CA ARG A 15 1.27 -4.19 7.60
C ARG A 15 2.50 -4.83 6.97
N LEU A 16 2.39 -5.33 5.74
CA LEU A 16 3.54 -5.85 4.98
C LEU A 16 4.51 -4.72 4.62
N LEU A 17 3.97 -3.54 4.32
CA LEU A 17 4.73 -2.33 4.04
C LEU A 17 5.29 -1.72 5.35
N ASP A 18 4.44 -1.49 6.35
CA ASP A 18 4.79 -0.90 7.66
C ASP A 18 5.30 -1.94 8.67
N GLN A 19 6.51 -2.44 8.44
CA GLN A 19 7.15 -3.44 9.32
C GLN A 19 7.46 -2.91 10.73
N ASP A 20 7.74 -1.61 10.83
CA ASP A 20 8.07 -0.94 12.09
C ASP A 20 6.83 -0.50 12.89
N ARG A 21 5.61 -0.73 12.37
CA ARG A 21 4.33 -0.30 12.98
C ARG A 21 4.28 1.19 13.29
N LYS A 22 4.81 2.00 12.37
CA LYS A 22 4.78 3.46 12.39
C LYS A 22 3.35 4.01 12.22
N ASN A 23 2.41 3.20 11.74
CA ASN A 23 1.06 3.59 11.29
C ASN A 23 1.09 4.52 10.06
N PHE A 24 2.22 4.60 9.39
CA PHE A 24 2.40 5.25 8.09
C PHE A 24 3.47 4.50 7.32
N ILE A 25 3.37 4.53 6.00
CA ILE A 25 4.37 3.94 5.10
C ILE A 25 5.19 5.09 4.53
N ASP A 26 6.49 5.07 4.77
CA ASP A 26 7.40 6.02 4.14
C ASP A 26 8.16 5.39 2.95
N LEU A 27 8.89 6.23 2.23
CA LEU A 27 9.60 5.81 1.03
C LEU A 27 10.65 4.69 1.27
N GLN A 28 11.20 4.56 2.48
CA GLN A 28 12.08 3.42 2.83
C GLN A 28 11.28 2.13 3.01
N ASP A 29 10.13 2.18 3.67
CA ASP A 29 9.26 1.02 3.86
C ASP A 29 8.83 0.45 2.51
N LEU A 30 8.47 1.34 1.58
CA LEU A 30 8.19 0.95 0.20
C LEU A 30 9.34 0.28 -0.50
N LYS A 31 10.56 0.82 -0.40
CA LYS A 31 11.73 0.22 -1.06
C LYS A 31 12.00 -1.19 -0.54
N ARG A 32 11.85 -1.39 0.77
CA ARG A 32 12.00 -2.69 1.41
C ARG A 32 10.90 -3.64 0.95
N ALA A 33 9.67 -3.19 1.03
CA ALA A 33 8.52 -4.03 0.74
C ALA A 33 8.34 -4.29 -0.76
N ALA A 34 8.73 -3.38 -1.66
CA ALA A 34 8.72 -3.63 -3.10
C ALA A 34 9.60 -4.83 -3.47
N SER A 35 10.76 -4.95 -2.82
CA SER A 35 11.66 -6.11 -2.99
C SER A 35 11.04 -7.43 -2.51
N GLN A 36 9.99 -7.36 -1.69
CA GLN A 36 9.31 -8.51 -1.08
C GLN A 36 7.96 -8.81 -1.76
N ILE A 37 7.28 -7.78 -2.27
CA ILE A 37 5.98 -7.83 -2.95
C ILE A 37 6.11 -8.31 -4.41
N GLU A 38 7.24 -8.04 -5.07
CA GLU A 38 7.52 -8.56 -6.42
C GLU A 38 7.32 -10.09 -6.51
N TYR A 39 7.52 -10.82 -5.41
CA TYR A 39 7.35 -12.27 -5.36
C TYR A 39 5.91 -12.73 -5.03
N ASP A 40 5.15 -11.94 -4.26
CA ASP A 40 3.88 -12.37 -3.65
C ASP A 40 2.63 -11.89 -4.41
N MET A 41 2.67 -10.69 -5.00
CA MET A 41 1.48 -10.08 -5.65
C MET A 41 1.73 -9.55 -7.07
N GLY A 42 2.93 -9.69 -7.63
CA GLY A 42 3.26 -9.18 -8.98
C GLY A 42 3.19 -7.65 -9.10
N PHE A 43 3.23 -6.95 -7.95
CA PHE A 43 3.26 -5.50 -7.91
C PHE A 43 4.68 -5.01 -8.16
N ASP A 44 4.93 -4.51 -9.37
CA ASP A 44 6.21 -3.91 -9.77
C ASP A 44 6.50 -2.63 -8.97
N GLN A 45 7.79 -2.36 -8.69
CA GLN A 45 8.25 -1.12 -8.03
C GLN A 45 7.63 0.15 -8.64
N GLY A 46 7.45 0.19 -9.96
CA GLY A 46 6.83 1.32 -10.65
C GLY A 46 5.36 1.52 -10.31
N ASN A 47 4.60 0.45 -10.05
CA ASN A 47 3.21 0.53 -9.64
C ASN A 47 3.08 0.91 -8.16
N LEU A 48 3.98 0.42 -7.30
CA LEU A 48 3.99 0.77 -5.88
C LEU A 48 4.24 2.27 -5.68
N LYS A 49 5.19 2.83 -6.44
CA LYS A 49 5.46 4.27 -6.44
C LYS A 49 4.24 5.08 -6.88
N LYS A 50 3.54 4.65 -7.94
CA LYS A 50 2.30 5.30 -8.40
C LYS A 50 1.18 5.21 -7.37
N ILE A 51 1.06 4.08 -6.66
CA ILE A 51 0.07 3.95 -5.57
C ILE A 51 0.36 4.96 -4.48
N ILE A 52 1.63 5.11 -4.09
CA ILE A 52 2.01 6.08 -3.06
C ILE A 52 1.83 7.51 -3.53
N GLU A 53 2.25 7.86 -4.74
CA GLU A 53 1.99 9.20 -5.28
C GLU A 53 0.49 9.50 -5.44
N ALA A 54 -0.34 8.48 -5.64
CA ALA A 54 -1.80 8.62 -5.70
C ALA A 54 -2.47 8.61 -4.31
N ALA A 55 -1.81 8.01 -3.31
CA ALA A 55 -2.28 7.89 -1.94
C ALA A 55 -1.90 9.10 -1.10
N ASP A 56 -0.65 9.57 -1.23
CA ASP A 56 -0.06 10.74 -0.58
C ASP A 56 -0.73 12.01 -1.09
N LYS A 57 -1.86 12.37 -0.44
CA LYS A 57 -2.68 13.51 -0.86
C LYS A 57 -2.14 14.82 -0.30
N ASP A 58 -1.54 14.77 0.88
CA ASP A 58 -0.98 15.94 1.54
C ASP A 58 0.49 16.21 1.16
N LYS A 59 1.12 15.28 0.43
CA LYS A 59 2.50 15.39 -0.07
C LYS A 59 3.53 15.51 1.04
N ASP A 60 3.29 14.87 2.18
CA ASP A 60 4.28 14.76 3.25
C ASP A 60 5.33 13.66 2.99
N GLY A 61 5.15 12.89 1.90
CA GLY A 61 6.04 11.79 1.52
C GLY A 61 5.83 10.53 2.36
N ARG A 62 4.71 10.45 3.09
CA ARG A 62 4.25 9.32 3.88
C ARG A 62 2.82 9.00 3.46
N VAL A 63 2.42 7.76 3.70
CA VAL A 63 1.05 7.34 3.43
C VAL A 63 0.48 6.73 4.69
N SER A 64 -0.50 7.42 5.26
CA SER A 64 -1.25 6.91 6.40
C SER A 64 -2.16 5.74 5.99
N PHE A 65 -2.60 4.94 6.96
CA PHE A 65 -3.52 3.82 6.70
C PHE A 65 -4.80 4.27 5.97
N GLU A 66 -5.34 5.44 6.33
CA GLU A 66 -6.55 5.99 5.72
C GLU A 66 -6.33 6.40 4.26
N GLU A 67 -5.20 7.01 3.96
CA GLU A 67 -4.81 7.36 2.59
C GLU A 67 -4.56 6.12 1.72
N PHE A 68 -3.84 5.14 2.28
CA PHE A 68 -3.62 3.86 1.62
C PHE A 68 -4.94 3.17 1.30
N LYS A 69 -5.85 3.11 2.28
CA LYS A 69 -7.19 2.54 2.11
C LYS A 69 -7.99 3.27 1.03
N GLN A 70 -7.96 4.60 1.00
CA GLN A 70 -8.62 5.37 -0.06
C GLN A 70 -8.03 5.07 -1.44
N ALA A 71 -6.70 5.07 -1.56
CA ALA A 71 -6.02 4.81 -2.82
C ALA A 71 -6.26 3.39 -3.34
N TYR A 72 -6.21 2.40 -2.45
CA TYR A 72 -6.45 0.99 -2.80
C TYR A 72 -7.89 0.78 -3.28
N ARG A 73 -8.87 1.35 -2.58
CA ARG A 73 -10.29 1.33 -3.01
C ARG A 73 -10.48 2.02 -4.35
N LYS A 74 -9.83 3.17 -4.56
CA LYS A 74 -9.95 3.94 -5.80
C LYS A 74 -9.31 3.22 -6.99
N THR A 75 -8.21 2.50 -6.76
CA THR A 75 -7.50 1.74 -7.79
C THR A 75 -8.27 0.48 -8.19
N LEU A 76 -8.91 -0.21 -7.23
CA LEU A 76 -9.74 -1.39 -7.49
C LEU A 76 -11.11 -1.06 -8.11
N SER A 77 -11.63 0.16 -7.92
CA SER A 77 -12.91 0.60 -8.51
C SER A 77 -12.79 1.21 -9.91
N GLN A 78 -11.58 1.36 -10.47
CA GLN A 78 -11.36 1.87 -11.84
C GLN A 78 -10.85 0.81 -12.84
N GLY A 79 -11.15 -0.47 -12.58
CA GLY A 79 -10.96 -1.57 -13.53
C GLY A 79 -12.28 -2.13 -14.02
#